data_AF-A0A383A613-F1
#
_entry.id   AF-A0A383A613-F1
#
_cell.length_a   1.000
_cell.length_b   1.000
_cell.length_c   1.000
_cell.angle_alpha   90.00
_cell.angle_beta   90.00
_cell.angle_gamma   90.00
#
_symmetry.space_group_name_H-M   'P 1'
#
loop_
_entity.id
_entity.type
_entity.pdbx_description
1 polymer ?
#
loop_
_entity_poly.entity_id
_entity_poly.type
_entity_poly.pdbx_seq_one_letter_code
_entity_poly.pdbx_strand_id
1 'polypeptide(L)'
;MEIVALSVLLLPLLSAFVTLFFLRKQGNVASLLSVATAGGILVLSLYLIFAGEGETFAWEMTWLRMSGWELRFGFLIDGSARLLLFVVSFVGFLIH
;
A
#
# COMPACT_ATOMS: atom_id res chain seq x y z
N MET A 1 5.29 2.02 11.89
CA MET A 1 5.31 1.15 10.69
C MET A 1 3.91 0.73 10.26
N GLU A 2 3.00 0.38 11.18
CA GLU A 2 1.59 0.03 10.87
C GLU A 2 0.88 1.06 9.98
N ILE A 3 0.84 2.33 10.40
CA ILE A 3 0.17 3.41 9.64
C ILE A 3 0.73 3.51 8.22
N VAL A 4 2.03 3.29 8.04
CA VAL A 4 2.69 3.34 6.73
C VAL A 4 2.26 2.15 5.87
N ALA A 5 2.22 0.95 6.43
CA ALA A 5 1.73 -0.25 5.73
C ALA A 5 0.25 -0.11 5.30
N LEU A 6 -0.59 0.41 6.20
CA LEU A 6 -1.98 0.75 5.88
C LEU A 6 -2.07 1.82 4.79
N SER A 7 -1.21 2.83 4.82
CA SER A 7 -1.20 3.89 3.80
C SER A 7 -0.85 3.35 2.41
N VAL A 8 0.12 2.44 2.31
CA VAL A 8 0.47 1.76 1.05
C VAL A 8 -0.73 0.99 0.48
N LEU A 9 -1.55 0.37 1.33
CA LEU A 9 -2.77 -0.33 0.92
C LEU A 9 -3.91 0.63 0.55
N LEU A 10 -4.11 1.71 1.32
CA LEU A 10 -5.28 2.60 1.20
C LEU A 10 -5.12 3.69 0.15
N LEU A 11 -3.90 4.17 -0.11
CA LEU A 11 -3.61 5.20 -1.12
C LEU A 11 -4.16 4.85 -2.52
N PRO A 12 -3.92 3.66 -3.10
CA PRO A 12 -4.45 3.33 -4.41
C PRO A 12 -5.98 3.25 -4.43
N LEU A 13 -6.61 2.76 -3.34
CA LEU A 13 -8.07 2.76 -3.19
C LEU A 13 -8.63 4.19 -3.16
N LEU A 14 -7.99 5.07 -2.39
CA LEU A 14 -8.41 6.47 -2.28
C LEU A 14 -8.26 7.20 -3.61
N SER A 15 -7.15 6.97 -4.32
CA SER A 15 -6.92 7.52 -5.66
C SER A 15 -7.97 7.07 -6.67
N ALA A 16 -8.29 5.77 -6.68
CA ALA A 16 -9.35 5.22 -7.53
C ALA A 16 -10.73 5.81 -7.18
N PHE A 17 -11.04 5.93 -5.89
CA PHE A 17 -12.29 6.55 -5.41
C PHE A 17 -12.40 8.00 -5.87
N VAL A 18 -11.37 8.82 -5.63
CA VAL A 18 -11.37 10.24 -6.03
C VAL A 18 -11.49 10.37 -7.55
N THR A 19 -10.77 9.54 -8.30
CA THR A 19 -10.81 9.56 -9.77
C THR A 19 -12.21 9.22 -10.29
N LEU A 20 -12.84 8.18 -9.73
CA LEU A 20 -14.16 7.72 -10.16
C LEU A 20 -15.27 8.74 -9.88
N PHE A 21 -15.29 9.30 -8.67
CA PHE A 21 -16.39 10.16 -8.22
C PHE A 21 -16.23 11.62 -8.65
N PHE A 22 -15.00 12.14 -8.77
CA PHE A 22 -14.78 13.58 -8.94
C PHE A 22 -14.05 13.95 -10.24
N LEU A 23 -13.13 13.12 -10.74
CA LEU A 23 -12.24 13.50 -11.87
C LEU A 23 -12.60 12.82 -13.20
N ARG A 24 -13.77 12.16 -13.30
CA ARG A 24 -14.20 11.45 -14.51
C ARG A 24 -14.16 12.26 -15.81
N LYS A 25 -14.29 13.60 -15.73
CA LYS A 25 -14.23 14.52 -16.89
C LYS A 25 -12.89 15.26 -17.01
N GLN A 26 -11.96 15.10 -16.07
CA GLN A 26 -10.70 15.85 -15.99
C GLN A 26 -9.51 14.88 -16.07
N GLY A 27 -9.31 14.27 -17.25
CA GLY A 27 -8.31 13.22 -17.44
C GLY A 27 -6.88 13.64 -17.06
N ASN A 28 -6.49 14.90 -17.30
CA ASN A 28 -5.14 15.38 -16.98
C ASN A 28 -4.90 15.51 -15.45
N VAL A 29 -5.93 15.90 -14.69
CA VAL A 29 -5.82 15.97 -13.22
C VAL A 29 -5.85 14.55 -12.64
N ALA A 30 -6.64 13.65 -13.24
CA ALA A 30 -6.72 12.26 -12.84
C ALA A 30 -5.38 11.52 -13.05
N SER A 31 -4.70 11.76 -14.18
CA SER A 31 -3.38 11.17 -14.43
C SER A 31 -2.33 11.68 -13.45
N LEU A 32 -2.29 12.99 -13.19
CA LEU A 32 -1.40 13.57 -12.18
C LEU A 32 -1.63 12.96 -10.79
N LEU A 33 -2.89 12.81 -10.38
CA LEU A 33 -3.24 12.15 -9.12
C LEU A 33 -2.76 10.69 -9.09
N SER A 34 -2.95 9.96 -10.18
CA SER A 34 -2.52 8.57 -10.31
C SER A 34 -1.01 8.42 -10.16
N VAL A 35 -0.22 9.20 -10.91
CA VAL A 35 1.25 9.18 -10.85
C VAL A 35 1.74 9.61 -9.46
N ALA A 36 1.15 10.66 -8.87
CA ALA A 36 1.49 11.12 -7.53
C ALA A 36 1.19 10.03 -6.47
N THR A 37 0.09 9.30 -6.63
CA THR A 37 -0.26 8.18 -5.75
C THR A 37 0.78 7.07 -5.86
N ALA A 38 1.16 6.68 -7.09
CA ALA A 38 2.15 5.63 -7.32
C ALA A 38 3.54 6.02 -6.77
N GLY A 39 3.94 7.28 -6.96
CA GLY A 39 5.17 7.82 -6.37
C GLY A 39 5.13 7.83 -4.84
N GLY A 40 4.00 8.21 -4.24
CA GLY A 40 3.80 8.14 -2.79
C GLY A 40 3.91 6.71 -2.26
N ILE A 41 3.30 5.74 -2.95
CA ILE A 41 3.40 4.31 -2.61
C ILE A 41 4.86 3.85 -2.66
N LEU A 42 5.63 4.25 -3.68
CA LEU A 42 7.06 3.92 -3.79
C LEU A 42 7.86 4.49 -2.62
N VAL A 43 7.68 5.77 -2.27
CA VAL A 43 8.38 6.40 -1.14
C VAL A 43 8.07 5.70 0.19
N LEU A 44 6.80 5.40 0.45
CA LEU A 44 6.38 4.69 1.66
C LEU A 44 6.88 3.24 1.68
N SER A 45 6.94 2.59 0.52
CA SER A 45 7.49 1.23 0.38
C SER A 45 8.99 1.21 0.68
N LEU A 46 9.75 2.17 0.14
CA LEU A 46 11.17 2.33 0.45
C LEU A 46 11.39 2.59 1.94
N TYR A 47 10.55 3.43 2.56
CA TYR A 47 10.59 3.63 4.00
C TYR A 47 10.38 2.31 4.76
N LEU A 48 9.39 1.49 4.40
CA LEU A 48 9.17 0.19 5.04
C LEU A 48 10.32 -0.80 4.85
N ILE A 49 11.02 -0.74 3.71
CA ILE A 49 12.15 -1.61 3.41
C ILE A 49 13.38 -1.23 4.24
N PHE A 50 13.67 0.07 4.39
CA PHE A 50 14.89 0.55 5.02
C PHE A 50 14.75 0.89 6.51
N ALA A 51 13.55 1.18 7.02
CA ALA A 51 13.35 1.60 8.41
C ALA A 51 13.53 0.48 9.45
N GLY A 52 13.48 -0.79 9.03
CA GLY A 52 13.43 -1.93 9.96
C GLY A 52 14.77 -2.54 10.36
N GLU A 53 15.93 -2.00 9.95
CA GLU A 53 17.28 -2.58 10.24
C GLU A 53 17.41 -4.10 9.97
N GLY A 54 16.56 -4.66 9.10
CA GLY A 54 16.50 -6.10 8.84
C GLY A 54 15.41 -6.85 9.62
N GLU A 55 14.86 -6.31 10.70
CA GLU A 55 13.83 -6.93 11.55
C GLU A 55 12.48 -7.10 10.84
N THR A 56 11.89 -8.28 10.97
CA THR A 56 10.58 -8.58 10.40
C THR A 56 9.49 -7.76 11.10
N PHE A 57 8.71 -7.01 10.32
CA PHE A 57 7.54 -6.29 10.84
C PHE A 57 6.29 -7.15 10.65
N ALA A 58 5.61 -7.46 11.74
CA ALA A 58 4.34 -8.18 11.72
C ALA A 58 3.29 -7.37 12.49
N TRP A 59 2.13 -7.18 11.87
CA TRP A 59 0.97 -6.59 12.50
C TRP A 59 -0.27 -7.34 12.08
N GLU A 60 -1.19 -7.58 13.02
CA GLU A 60 -2.39 -8.37 12.78
C GLU A 60 -3.53 -7.89 13.69
N MET A 61 -4.75 -7.95 13.14
CA MET A 61 -5.99 -7.63 13.83
C MET A 61 -7.00 -8.74 13.58
N THR A 62 -7.80 -9.07 14.59
CA THR A 62 -8.94 -9.97 14.44
C THR A 62 -9.96 -9.35 13.48
N TRP A 63 -10.15 -9.98 12.33
CA TRP A 63 -11.16 -9.54 11.37
C TRP A 63 -12.52 -10.16 11.68
N LEU A 64 -12.57 -11.46 11.98
CA LEU A 64 -13.80 -12.17 12.27
C LEU A 64 -13.55 -13.26 13.31
N ARG A 65 -14.42 -13.35 14.32
CA ARG A 65 -14.34 -14.37 15.37
C ARG A 65 -15.65 -15.14 15.45
N MET A 66 -15.57 -16.46 15.35
CA MET A 66 -16.70 -17.38 15.49
C MET A 66 -16.32 -18.48 16.49
N SER A 67 -17.30 -19.14 17.12
CA SER A 67 -17.06 -20.06 18.24
C SER A 67 -15.93 -21.08 17.97
N GLY A 68 -14.75 -20.82 18.52
CA GLY A 68 -13.53 -21.65 18.38
C GLY A 68 -12.58 -21.29 17.22
N TRP A 69 -12.93 -20.34 16.37
CA TRP A 69 -12.15 -19.94 15.19
C TRP A 69 -12.00 -18.42 15.08
N GLU A 70 -10.80 -17.99 14.66
CA GLU A 70 -10.48 -16.58 14.50
C GLU A 70 -9.77 -16.34 13.16
N LEU A 71 -10.35 -15.47 12.34
CA LEU A 71 -9.71 -14.96 11.14
C LEU A 71 -8.98 -13.68 11.47
N ARG A 72 -7.68 -13.68 11.23
CA ARG A 72 -6.80 -12.54 11.49
C ARG A 72 -6.35 -11.98 10.15
N PHE A 73 -6.42 -10.66 10.03
CA PHE A 73 -5.94 -9.91 8.88
C PHE A 73 -4.76 -9.06 9.32
N GLY A 74 -3.72 -8.99 8.49
CA GLY A 74 -2.49 -8.33 8.89
C GLY A 74 -1.48 -8.19 7.77
N PHE A 75 -0.34 -7.62 8.13
CA PHE A 75 0.82 -7.46 7.27
C PHE A 75 2.00 -8.20 7.87
N LEU A 76 2.71 -8.95 7.02
CA LEU A 76 4.00 -9.53 7.33
C LEU A 76 5.00 -8.97 6.32
N ILE A 77 5.97 -8.19 6.81
CA ILE A 77 7.04 -7.57 6.01
C ILE A 77 8.36 -8.23 6.39
N ASP A 78 8.62 -9.37 5.76
CA ASP A 78 9.88 -10.12 5.83
C ASP A 78 10.78 -9.79 4.62
N GLY A 79 11.93 -10.45 4.50
CA GLY A 79 12.88 -10.20 3.42
C GLY A 79 12.28 -10.40 2.02
N SER A 80 11.45 -11.43 1.84
CA SER A 80 10.79 -11.72 0.58
C SER A 80 9.69 -10.71 0.26
N ALA A 81 8.86 -10.36 1.24
CA ALA A 81 7.81 -9.35 1.09
C ALA A 81 8.39 -7.98 0.77
N ARG A 82 9.53 -7.59 1.36
CA ARG A 82 10.23 -6.33 1.04
C ARG A 82 10.67 -6.27 -0.43
N LEU A 83 11.20 -7.36 -0.97
CA LEU A 83 11.59 -7.43 -2.38
C LEU A 83 10.37 -7.29 -3.29
N LEU A 84 9.29 -8.03 -3.01
CA LEU A 84 8.05 -7.93 -3.78
C LEU A 84 7.43 -6.53 -3.70
N LEU A 85 7.44 -5.92 -2.51
CA LEU A 85 6.96 -4.56 -2.27
C LEU A 85 7.75 -3.54 -3.09
N PHE A 86 9.08 -3.69 -3.17
CA PHE A 86 9.91 -2.87 -4.04
C PHE A 86 9.53 -3.03 -5.51
N VAL A 87 9.45 -4.27 -6.01
CA VAL A 87 9.17 -4.53 -7.42
C VAL A 87 7.80 -3.98 -7.83
N VAL A 88 6.74 -4.25 -7.05
CA VAL A 88 5.39 -3.80 -7.39
C VAL A 88 5.24 -2.28 -7.31
N SER A 89 5.85 -1.63 -6.32
CA SER A 89 5.77 -0.18 -6.18
C SER A 89 6.62 0.55 -7.23
N PHE A 90 7.81 0.03 -7.53
CA PHE A 90 8.72 0.61 -8.51
C PHE A 90 8.21 0.45 -9.94
N VAL A 91 7.87 -0.78 -10.35
CA VAL A 91 7.32 -1.04 -11.69
C VAL A 91 5.96 -0.38 -11.85
N GLY A 92 5.11 -0.40 -10.81
CA GLY A 92 3.83 0.29 -10.81
C GLY A 92 3.99 1.79 -11.06
N PHE A 93 4.93 2.44 -10.38
CA PHE A 93 5.23 3.86 -10.60
C PHE A 93 5.65 4.19 -12.04
N LEU A 94 6.43 3.33 -12.69
CA LEU A 94 6.89 3.56 -14.07
C LEU A 94 5.79 3.36 -15.13
N ILE A 95 4.73 2.64 -14.81
CA ILE A 95 3.63 2.33 -15.75
C ILE A 95 2.47 3.34 -15.65
N HIS A 96 2.30 3.98 -14.49
CA HIS A 96 1.27 4.99 -14.26
C HIS A 96 1.52 6.29 -15.01
#